data_AF-A0A831S5U2-F1
#
_entry.id   AF-A0A831S5U2-F1
#
_cell.length_a   1.000
_cell.length_b   1.000
_cell.length_c   1.000
_cell.angle_alpha   90.00
_cell.angle_beta   90.00
_cell.angle_gamma   90.00
#
_symmetry.space_group_name_H-M   'P 1'
#
loop_
_entity.id
_entity.type
_entity.pdbx_description
1 polymer ?
#
loop_
_entity_poly.entity_id
_entity_poly.type
_entity_poly.pdbx_seq_one_letter_code
_entity_poly.pdbx_strand_id
1 'polypeptide(L)'
;MIYLTQLKERIPYFLPIASALTLVLTLPPFNLWPIVFVALIPFYIFIFSEKQFSNIFFGGIFFGLIFSSYLSVATLSGFKWIPDAYLFSTAINLLPIPIAIITSIITAFTWIYVFYLRKYTQNAFERSILFVGTFAIVEWMFSKILFGFNYGSLAYAGGHLEIVRLAGSLGGVFLITFFIVFINASLAETLLYTTAKK
;
A
#
# COMPACT_ATOMS: atom_id res chain seq x y z
N MET A 1 22.29 -7.40 3.64
CA MET A 1 21.91 -6.69 2.39
C MET A 1 22.35 -7.42 1.15
N ILE A 2 23.56 -7.98 1.08
CA ILE A 2 24.12 -8.64 -0.12
C ILE A 2 23.10 -9.51 -0.85
N TYR A 3 22.39 -10.40 -0.15
CA TYR A 3 21.33 -11.22 -0.77
C TYR A 3 20.13 -10.42 -1.28
N LEU A 4 19.67 -9.39 -0.57
CA LEU A 4 18.56 -8.53 -1.03
C LEU A 4 18.97 -7.63 -2.21
N THR A 5 20.19 -7.10 -2.21
CA THR A 5 20.71 -6.33 -3.35
C THR A 5 20.91 -7.22 -4.57
N GLN A 6 21.48 -8.42 -4.40
CA GLN A 6 21.62 -9.40 -5.48
C GLN A 6 20.26 -9.89 -5.99
N LEU A 7 19.30 -10.13 -5.10
CA LEU A 7 17.94 -10.50 -5.49
C LEU A 7 17.26 -9.37 -6.26
N LYS A 8 17.47 -8.11 -5.85
CA LYS A 8 16.95 -6.93 -6.55
C LYS A 8 17.56 -6.75 -7.93
N GLU A 9 18.86 -6.98 -8.09
CA GLU A 9 19.52 -6.94 -9.40
C GLU A 9 18.94 -8.00 -10.36
N ARG A 10 18.53 -9.15 -9.84
CA ARG A 10 17.90 -10.22 -10.64
C ARG A 10 16.40 -10.04 -10.84
N ILE A 11 15.70 -9.55 -9.82
CA ILE A 11 14.24 -9.44 -9.76
C ILE A 11 13.89 -8.09 -9.12
N PRO A 12 13.98 -6.97 -9.87
CA PRO A 12 13.83 -5.62 -9.30
C PRO A 12 12.46 -5.39 -8.67
N TYR A 13 11.44 -6.13 -9.12
CA TYR A 13 10.06 -5.98 -8.68
C TYR A 13 9.64 -6.93 -7.56
N PHE A 14 10.54 -7.78 -7.05
CA PHE A 14 10.18 -8.75 -6.01
C PHE A 14 9.61 -8.08 -4.75
N LEU A 15 10.25 -7.00 -4.29
CA LEU A 15 9.85 -6.29 -3.08
C LEU A 15 8.46 -5.64 -3.16
N PRO A 16 8.12 -4.84 -4.20
CA PRO A 16 6.77 -4.31 -4.33
C PRO A 16 5.70 -5.41 -4.47
N ILE A 17 6.00 -6.48 -5.22
CA ILE A 17 5.08 -7.61 -5.39
C ILE A 17 4.85 -8.33 -4.05
N ALA A 18 5.92 -8.63 -3.31
CA ALA A 18 5.83 -9.29 -2.01
C ALA A 18 5.03 -8.44 -1.00
N SER A 19 5.25 -7.14 -0.97
CA SER A 19 4.49 -6.21 -0.14
C SER A 19 3.00 -6.21 -0.47
N ALA A 20 2.65 -6.11 -1.76
CA ALA A 20 1.26 -6.11 -2.20
C ALA A 20 0.55 -7.43 -1.90
N LEU A 21 1.20 -8.56 -2.17
CA LEU A 21 0.66 -9.88 -1.82
C LEU A 21 0.48 -10.04 -0.30
N THR A 22 1.44 -9.54 0.49
CA THR A 22 1.35 -9.58 1.95
C THR A 22 0.18 -8.73 2.45
N LEU A 23 -0.07 -7.56 1.85
CA LEU A 23 -1.26 -6.76 2.14
C LEU A 23 -2.56 -7.46 1.73
N VAL A 24 -2.59 -8.17 0.61
CA VAL A 24 -3.77 -8.96 0.22
C VAL A 24 -4.12 -9.99 1.30
N LEU A 25 -3.11 -10.62 1.92
CA LEU A 25 -3.32 -11.58 3.00
C LEU A 25 -3.90 -10.96 4.29
N THR A 26 -3.80 -9.64 4.49
CA THR A 26 -4.39 -8.98 5.66
C THR A 26 -5.88 -8.72 5.49
N LEU A 27 -6.40 -8.83 4.26
CA LEU A 27 -7.80 -8.58 3.92
C LEU A 27 -8.63 -9.87 3.92
N PRO A 28 -9.97 -9.78 4.02
CA PRO A 28 -10.85 -10.93 3.82
C PRO A 28 -10.62 -11.57 2.45
N PRO A 29 -10.68 -12.92 2.33
CA PRO A 29 -11.08 -13.86 3.37
C PRO A 29 -9.93 -14.34 4.28
N PHE A 30 -8.68 -13.97 3.99
CA PHE A 30 -7.50 -14.47 4.70
C PHE A 30 -7.39 -13.94 6.12
N ASN A 31 -7.68 -12.64 6.31
CA ASN A 31 -7.72 -11.97 7.62
C ASN A 31 -6.45 -12.17 8.48
N LEU A 32 -5.27 -12.28 7.87
CA LEU A 32 -3.99 -12.36 8.58
C LEU A 32 -3.55 -10.97 9.05
N TRP A 33 -4.43 -10.33 9.82
CA TRP A 33 -4.33 -8.93 10.21
C TRP A 33 -3.01 -8.54 10.91
N PRO A 34 -2.35 -9.38 11.74
CA PRO A 34 -1.11 -8.95 12.40
C PRO A 34 0.01 -8.65 11.40
N ILE A 35 -0.05 -9.22 10.21
CA ILE A 35 0.98 -9.04 9.18
C ILE A 35 0.92 -7.63 8.59
N VAL A 36 -0.18 -6.88 8.76
CA VAL A 36 -0.29 -5.49 8.27
C VAL A 36 0.80 -4.57 8.82
N PHE A 37 1.33 -4.87 10.01
CA PHE A 37 2.40 -4.10 10.66
C PHE A 37 3.80 -4.34 10.07
N VAL A 38 3.94 -5.35 9.19
CA VAL A 38 5.20 -5.66 8.48
C VAL A 38 5.05 -5.72 6.96
N ALA A 39 3.81 -5.70 6.45
CA ALA A 39 3.50 -5.90 5.04
C ALA A 39 4.17 -4.87 4.11
N LEU A 40 4.30 -3.61 4.56
CA LEU A 40 4.85 -2.52 3.76
C LEU A 40 6.39 -2.38 3.87
N ILE A 41 7.04 -3.13 4.75
CA ILE A 41 8.51 -3.09 4.91
C ILE A 41 9.25 -3.33 3.59
N PRO A 42 8.94 -4.38 2.80
CA PRO A 42 9.63 -4.63 1.53
C PRO A 42 9.48 -3.45 0.56
N PHE A 43 8.29 -2.85 0.50
CA PHE A 43 8.01 -1.75 -0.41
C PHE A 43 8.70 -0.46 0.02
N TYR A 44 8.73 -0.16 1.31
CA TYR A 44 9.53 0.94 1.85
C TYR A 44 11.00 0.81 1.45
N ILE A 45 11.59 -0.37 1.71
CA ILE A 45 12.99 -0.65 1.34
C ILE A 45 13.19 -0.47 -0.15
N PHE A 46 12.26 -0.95 -0.99
CA PHE A 46 12.32 -0.77 -2.43
C PHE A 46 12.36 0.72 -2.83
N ILE A 47 11.41 1.52 -2.35
CA ILE A 47 11.30 2.95 -2.67
C ILE A 47 12.54 3.73 -2.25
N PHE A 48 13.16 3.42 -1.11
CA PHE A 48 14.32 4.17 -0.61
C PHE A 48 15.68 3.59 -1.02
N SER A 49 15.74 2.38 -1.58
CA SER A 49 16.99 1.78 -2.08
C SER A 49 17.13 1.80 -3.61
N GLU A 50 16.03 1.97 -4.37
CA GLU A 50 16.06 1.97 -5.83
C GLU A 50 16.63 3.28 -6.37
N LYS A 51 17.41 3.20 -7.46
CA LYS A 51 18.07 4.32 -8.12
C LYS A 51 17.43 4.62 -9.48
N GLN A 52 16.81 3.63 -10.11
CA GLN A 52 16.24 3.76 -11.45
C GLN A 52 14.78 4.21 -11.39
N PHE A 53 14.46 5.25 -12.15
CA PHE A 53 13.11 5.78 -12.29
C PHE A 53 12.12 4.73 -12.81
N SER A 54 12.50 3.98 -13.86
CA SER A 54 11.67 2.94 -14.46
C SER A 54 11.26 1.89 -13.43
N ASN A 55 12.20 1.49 -12.57
CA ASN A 55 11.93 0.49 -11.55
C ASN A 55 10.90 1.01 -10.53
N ILE A 56 11.02 2.26 -10.08
CA ILE A 56 10.03 2.88 -9.18
C ILE A 56 8.65 2.92 -9.84
N PHE A 57 8.58 3.35 -11.10
CA PHE A 57 7.32 3.43 -11.84
C PHE A 57 6.67 2.04 -11.94
N PHE A 58 7.36 1.05 -12.49
CA PHE A 58 6.81 -0.30 -12.65
C PHE A 58 6.59 -1.01 -11.32
N GLY A 59 7.42 -0.77 -10.30
CA GLY A 59 7.22 -1.28 -8.94
C GLY A 59 5.94 -0.72 -8.31
N GLY A 60 5.66 0.57 -8.51
CA GLY A 60 4.40 1.19 -8.11
C GLY A 60 3.20 0.65 -8.90
N ILE A 61 3.36 0.41 -10.20
CA ILE A 61 2.33 -0.26 -11.03
C ILE A 61 2.05 -1.67 -10.51
N PHE A 62 3.05 -2.51 -10.26
CA PHE A 62 2.85 -3.88 -9.77
C PHE A 62 2.21 -3.89 -8.39
N PHE A 63 2.69 -3.04 -7.47
CA PHE A 63 2.10 -2.91 -6.14
C PHE A 63 0.63 -2.50 -6.24
N GLY A 64 0.35 -1.44 -7.00
CA GLY A 64 -1.00 -0.94 -7.22
C GLY A 64 -1.91 -1.95 -7.89
N LEU A 65 -1.43 -2.67 -8.92
CA LEU A 65 -2.24 -3.61 -9.69
C LEU A 65 -2.65 -4.78 -8.83
N ILE A 66 -1.71 -5.40 -8.11
CA ILE A 66 -1.99 -6.56 -7.25
C ILE A 66 -2.99 -6.16 -6.17
N PHE A 67 -2.71 -5.08 -5.42
CA PHE A 67 -3.53 -4.68 -4.28
C PHE A 67 -4.90 -4.15 -4.72
N SER A 68 -4.95 -3.25 -5.70
CA SER A 68 -6.19 -2.63 -6.16
C SER A 68 -7.07 -3.59 -6.95
N SER A 69 -6.50 -4.51 -7.75
CA SER A 69 -7.28 -5.54 -8.43
C SER A 69 -7.94 -6.45 -7.42
N TYR A 70 -7.17 -6.92 -6.42
CA TYR A 70 -7.73 -7.74 -5.36
C TYR A 70 -8.88 -7.03 -4.65
N LEU A 71 -8.66 -5.80 -4.21
CA LEU A 71 -9.65 -5.02 -3.47
C LEU A 71 -10.92 -4.76 -4.29
N SER A 72 -10.75 -4.31 -5.53
CA SER A 72 -11.87 -3.95 -6.40
C SER A 72 -12.66 -5.19 -6.81
N VAL A 73 -12.01 -6.31 -7.08
CA VAL A 73 -12.68 -7.60 -7.34
C VAL A 73 -13.41 -8.06 -6.08
N ALA A 74 -12.75 -8.11 -4.92
CA ALA A 74 -13.36 -8.55 -3.66
C ALA A 74 -14.59 -7.71 -3.29
N THR A 75 -14.54 -6.42 -3.58
CA THR A 75 -15.67 -5.49 -3.35
C THR A 75 -16.80 -5.70 -4.37
N LEU A 76 -16.48 -5.60 -5.66
CA LEU A 76 -17.49 -5.43 -6.70
C LEU A 76 -18.03 -6.77 -7.22
N SER A 77 -17.26 -7.86 -7.15
CA SER A 77 -17.78 -9.19 -7.52
C SER A 77 -18.87 -9.71 -6.58
N GLY A 78 -18.96 -9.13 -5.38
CA GLY A 78 -20.02 -9.39 -4.41
C GLY A 78 -21.35 -8.69 -4.72
N PHE A 79 -21.39 -7.77 -5.70
CA PHE A 79 -22.61 -7.07 -6.09
C PHE A 79 -23.57 -8.00 -6.84
N LYS A 80 -24.39 -8.74 -6.08
CA LYS A 80 -25.47 -9.62 -6.58
C LYS A 80 -26.84 -9.27 -6.00
N TRP A 81 -26.99 -8.05 -5.47
CA TRP A 81 -28.13 -7.68 -4.62
C TRP A 81 -29.45 -7.53 -5.39
N ILE A 82 -29.41 -7.32 -6.70
CA ILE A 82 -30.60 -7.23 -7.55
C ILE A 82 -30.48 -8.27 -8.67
N PRO A 83 -31.01 -9.50 -8.45
CA PRO A 83 -30.88 -10.60 -9.42
C PRO A 83 -31.40 -10.26 -10.81
N ASP A 84 -32.44 -9.43 -10.90
CA ASP A 84 -33.10 -9.06 -12.15
C ASP A 84 -32.32 -8.00 -12.94
N ALA A 85 -31.32 -7.35 -12.33
CA ALA A 85 -30.53 -6.30 -12.96
C ALA A 85 -29.23 -6.87 -13.57
N TYR A 86 -29.34 -7.84 -14.49
CA TYR A 86 -28.20 -8.54 -15.07
C TYR A 86 -27.21 -7.59 -15.78
N LEU A 87 -27.72 -6.65 -16.59
CA LEU A 87 -26.86 -5.69 -17.32
C LEU A 87 -26.09 -4.79 -16.36
N PHE A 88 -26.76 -4.30 -15.31
CA PHE A 88 -26.13 -3.50 -14.27
C PHE A 88 -25.05 -4.30 -13.52
N SER A 89 -25.38 -5.51 -13.08
CA SER A 89 -24.45 -6.38 -12.35
C SER A 89 -23.23 -6.74 -13.22
N THR A 90 -23.43 -6.99 -14.51
CA THR A 90 -22.34 -7.23 -15.46
C THR A 90 -21.45 -5.99 -15.59
N ALA A 91 -22.03 -4.80 -15.72
CA ALA A 91 -21.26 -3.56 -15.80
C ALA A 91 -20.43 -3.33 -14.53
N ILE A 92 -21.03 -3.51 -13.34
CA ILE A 92 -20.32 -3.38 -12.06
C ILE A 92 -19.18 -4.40 -11.94
N ASN A 93 -19.39 -5.65 -12.36
CA ASN A 93 -18.36 -6.69 -12.33
C ASN A 93 -17.19 -6.43 -13.30
N LEU A 94 -17.36 -5.56 -14.30
CA LEU A 94 -16.29 -5.14 -15.21
C LEU A 94 -15.49 -3.93 -14.69
N LEU A 95 -16.05 -3.13 -13.78
CA LEU A 95 -15.38 -1.95 -13.20
C LEU A 95 -14.07 -2.24 -12.42
N PRO A 96 -13.82 -3.42 -11.82
CA PRO A 96 -12.54 -3.72 -11.20
C PRO A 96 -11.33 -3.47 -12.10
N ILE A 97 -11.46 -3.77 -13.40
CA ILE A 97 -10.36 -3.65 -14.38
C ILE A 97 -9.91 -2.18 -14.53
N PRO A 98 -10.78 -1.24 -14.97
CA PRO A 98 -10.38 0.16 -15.11
C PRO A 98 -10.02 0.81 -13.77
N ILE A 99 -10.69 0.44 -12.66
CA ILE A 99 -10.34 0.95 -11.33
C ILE A 99 -8.90 0.54 -10.98
N ALA A 100 -8.57 -0.74 -11.10
CA ALA A 100 -7.23 -1.24 -10.79
C ALA A 100 -6.16 -0.57 -11.66
N ILE A 101 -6.40 -0.38 -12.95
CA ILE A 101 -5.44 0.30 -13.85
C ILE A 101 -5.22 1.74 -13.39
N ILE A 102 -6.29 2.51 -13.15
CA ILE A 102 -6.21 3.92 -12.77
C ILE A 102 -5.52 4.08 -11.42
N THR A 103 -5.92 3.31 -10.40
CA THR A 103 -5.32 3.40 -9.06
C THR A 103 -3.85 2.97 -9.09
N SER A 104 -3.46 2.03 -9.95
CA SER A 104 -2.07 1.62 -10.12
C SER A 104 -1.21 2.71 -10.74
N ILE A 105 -1.74 3.42 -11.75
CA ILE A 105 -1.06 4.56 -12.36
C ILE A 105 -0.87 5.67 -11.33
N ILE A 106 -1.92 6.01 -10.58
CA ILE A 106 -1.84 7.00 -9.49
C ILE A 106 -0.77 6.57 -8.48
N THR A 107 -0.81 5.31 -8.04
CA THR A 107 0.18 4.72 -7.13
C THR A 107 1.60 4.88 -7.68
N ALA A 108 1.84 4.57 -8.96
CA ALA A 108 3.16 4.73 -9.58
C ALA A 108 3.65 6.18 -9.55
N PHE A 109 2.79 7.16 -9.88
CA PHE A 109 3.15 8.58 -9.81
C PHE A 109 3.35 9.09 -8.39
N THR A 110 2.58 8.60 -7.41
CA THR A 110 2.79 8.87 -5.98
C THR A 110 4.18 8.45 -5.54
N TRP A 111 4.64 7.28 -5.96
CA TRP A 111 5.96 6.78 -5.55
C TRP A 111 7.11 7.42 -6.34
N ILE A 112 6.87 7.85 -7.57
CA ILE A 112 7.78 8.74 -8.29
C ILE A 112 7.97 10.05 -7.51
N TYR A 113 6.89 10.64 -7.01
CA TYR A 113 6.97 11.85 -6.21
C TYR A 113 7.84 11.66 -4.96
N VAL A 114 7.63 10.58 -4.21
CA VAL A 114 8.49 10.22 -3.06
C VAL A 114 9.94 9.96 -3.48
N PHE A 115 10.16 9.28 -4.61
CA PHE A 115 11.49 9.03 -5.16
C PHE A 115 12.26 10.32 -5.48
N TYR A 116 11.58 11.36 -5.94
CA TYR A 116 12.21 12.67 -6.15
C TYR A 116 12.41 13.44 -4.85
N LEU A 117 11.48 13.37 -3.90
CA LEU A 117 11.58 14.12 -2.65
C LEU A 117 12.60 13.57 -1.67
N ARG A 118 12.81 12.24 -1.65
CA ARG A 118 13.77 11.62 -0.72
C ARG A 118 15.21 12.14 -0.86
N LYS A 119 15.56 12.77 -2.00
CA LYS A 119 16.89 13.40 -2.18
C LYS A 119 17.12 14.58 -1.23
N TYR A 120 16.04 15.18 -0.74
CA TYR A 120 16.07 16.28 0.24
C TYR A 120 16.02 15.81 1.69
N THR A 121 15.87 14.50 1.94
CA THR A 121 15.70 13.94 3.28
C THR A 121 16.75 12.87 3.54
N GLN A 122 17.73 13.15 4.40
CA GLN A 122 18.76 12.19 4.80
C GLN A 122 18.47 11.54 6.16
N ASN A 123 17.53 12.10 6.93
CA ASN A 123 17.14 11.60 8.23
C ASN A 123 16.11 10.46 8.09
N ALA A 124 16.31 9.38 8.87
CA ALA A 124 15.39 8.23 8.92
C ALA A 124 13.96 8.64 9.33
N PHE A 125 13.84 9.59 10.26
CA PHE A 125 12.54 10.10 10.69
C PHE A 125 11.83 10.85 9.57
N GLU A 126 12.53 11.75 8.87
CA GLU A 126 11.96 12.49 7.73
C GLU A 126 11.50 11.57 6.60
N ARG A 127 12.30 10.54 6.26
CA ARG A 127 11.91 9.53 5.26
C ARG A 127 10.65 8.77 5.67
N SER A 128 10.57 8.39 6.94
CA SER A 128 9.39 7.71 7.49
C SER A 128 8.16 8.61 7.40
N ILE A 129 8.27 9.87 7.83
CA ILE A 129 7.16 10.84 7.74
C ILE A 129 6.76 11.11 6.29
N LEU A 130 7.70 11.26 5.37
CA LEU A 130 7.43 11.44 3.94
C LEU A 130 6.62 10.27 3.37
N PHE A 131 7.05 9.04 3.67
CA PHE A 131 6.38 7.82 3.19
C PHE A 131 4.97 7.71 3.77
N VAL A 132 4.84 7.84 5.10
CA VAL A 132 3.57 7.70 5.82
C VAL A 132 2.59 8.79 5.44
N GLY A 133 3.04 10.05 5.43
CA GLY A 133 2.22 11.20 5.07
C GLY A 133 1.70 11.07 3.65
N THR A 134 2.57 10.69 2.71
CA THR A 134 2.17 10.46 1.32
C THR A 134 1.16 9.33 1.19
N PHE A 135 1.39 8.19 1.86
CA PHE A 135 0.47 7.06 1.85
C PHE A 135 -0.91 7.44 2.40
N ALA A 136 -0.96 8.09 3.56
CA ALA A 136 -2.20 8.50 4.20
C ALA A 136 -2.97 9.55 3.37
N ILE A 137 -2.26 10.52 2.76
CA ILE A 137 -2.87 11.51 1.85
C ILE A 137 -3.48 10.83 0.64
N VAL A 138 -2.78 9.87 0.02
CA VAL A 138 -3.28 9.16 -1.17
C VAL A 138 -4.50 8.33 -0.83
N GLU A 139 -4.48 7.63 0.30
CA GLU A 139 -5.65 6.89 0.78
C GLU A 139 -6.84 7.82 1.07
N TRP A 140 -6.59 8.98 1.67
CA TRP A 140 -7.61 10.01 1.86
C TRP A 140 -8.13 10.56 0.53
N MET A 141 -7.28 10.82 -0.45
CA MET A 141 -7.72 11.27 -1.79
C MET A 141 -8.58 10.20 -2.47
N PHE A 142 -8.18 8.93 -2.40
CA PHE A 142 -8.98 7.83 -2.93
C PHE A 142 -10.34 7.73 -2.25
N SER A 143 -10.40 7.91 -0.93
CA SER A 143 -11.68 7.96 -0.22
C SER A 143 -12.61 9.00 -0.81
N LYS A 144 -12.10 10.20 -1.14
CA LYS A 144 -12.92 11.29 -1.68
C LYS A 144 -13.31 11.04 -3.14
N ILE A 145 -12.38 10.57 -3.95
CA ILE A 145 -12.62 10.25 -5.37
C ILE A 145 -13.65 9.13 -5.52
N LEU A 146 -13.62 8.14 -4.62
CA LEU A 146 -14.56 7.02 -4.62
C LEU A 146 -15.78 7.29 -3.72
N PHE A 147 -16.18 8.55 -3.56
CA PHE A 147 -17.42 8.95 -2.86
C PHE A 147 -17.54 8.45 -1.40
N GLY A 148 -16.41 8.40 -0.68
CA GLY A 148 -16.31 7.91 0.69
C GLY A 148 -16.01 6.41 0.80
N PHE A 149 -15.77 5.73 -0.32
CA PHE A 149 -15.52 4.29 -0.34
C PHE A 149 -14.10 3.95 0.14
N ASN A 150 -14.00 3.32 1.32
CA ASN A 150 -12.74 3.09 2.02
C ASN A 150 -12.38 1.62 2.20
N TYR A 151 -13.07 0.66 1.57
CA TYR A 151 -12.96 -0.78 1.90
C TYR A 151 -11.55 -1.37 1.84
N GLY A 152 -10.59 -0.71 1.19
CA GLY A 152 -9.18 -1.12 1.16
C GLY A 152 -8.28 -0.43 2.16
N SER A 153 -8.84 0.36 3.07
CA SER A 153 -8.08 1.04 4.10
C SER A 153 -7.37 0.04 4.98
N LEU A 154 -6.08 0.30 5.27
CA LEU A 154 -5.32 -0.50 6.23
C LEU A 154 -5.95 -0.47 7.62
N ALA A 155 -6.81 0.52 7.90
CA ALA A 155 -7.56 0.61 9.13
C ALA A 155 -8.48 -0.58 9.39
N TYR A 156 -9.01 -1.23 8.34
CA TYR A 156 -9.84 -2.43 8.52
C TYR A 156 -9.00 -3.63 8.96
N ALA A 157 -7.77 -3.76 8.47
CA ALA A 157 -6.86 -4.80 8.91
C ALA A 157 -6.31 -4.51 10.32
N GLY A 158 -5.81 -3.29 10.59
CA GLY A 158 -5.19 -2.98 11.88
C GLY A 158 -6.16 -2.64 13.01
N GLY A 159 -7.44 -2.41 12.71
CA GLY A 159 -8.46 -1.97 13.66
C GLY A 159 -8.82 -2.97 14.77
N HIS A 160 -8.26 -4.19 14.73
CA HIS A 160 -8.44 -5.19 15.79
C HIS A 160 -7.66 -4.86 17.07
N LEU A 161 -6.59 -4.07 17.00
CA LEU A 161 -5.82 -3.67 18.18
C LEU A 161 -6.45 -2.45 18.86
N GLU A 162 -6.65 -2.53 20.17
CA GLU A 162 -7.26 -1.45 20.95
C GLU A 162 -6.47 -0.14 20.88
N ILE A 163 -5.13 -0.21 20.95
CA ILE A 163 -4.27 0.96 20.82
C ILE A 163 -4.41 1.64 19.46
N VAL A 164 -4.67 0.86 18.41
CA VAL A 164 -4.90 1.38 17.05
C VAL A 164 -6.30 1.99 16.96
N ARG A 165 -7.31 1.40 17.61
CA ARG A 165 -8.66 1.97 17.70
C ARG A 165 -8.67 3.31 18.43
N LEU A 166 -7.82 3.51 19.43
CA LEU A 166 -7.67 4.80 20.10
C LEU A 166 -7.29 5.90 19.10
N ALA A 167 -6.34 5.63 18.20
CA ALA A 167 -6.01 6.56 17.12
C ALA A 167 -7.22 6.84 16.21
N GLY A 168 -8.03 5.81 15.93
CA GLY A 168 -9.30 5.96 15.21
C GLY A 168 -10.26 6.96 15.86
N SER A 169 -10.30 7.03 17.20
CA SER A 169 -11.17 7.98 17.91
C SER A 169 -10.74 9.44 17.75
N LEU A 170 -9.47 9.69 17.42
CA LEU A 170 -8.91 11.05 17.29
C LEU A 170 -8.90 11.55 15.85
N GLY A 171 -8.54 10.69 14.89
CA GLY A 171 -8.33 11.09 13.49
C GLY A 171 -8.98 10.16 12.47
N GLY A 172 -9.89 9.28 12.91
CA GLY A 172 -10.58 8.34 12.04
C GLY A 172 -9.67 7.31 11.40
N VAL A 173 -10.16 6.71 10.31
CA VAL A 173 -9.47 5.64 9.57
C VAL A 173 -8.09 6.06 9.03
N PHE A 174 -7.91 7.32 8.64
CA PHE A 174 -6.64 7.77 8.06
C PHE A 174 -5.54 7.91 9.09
N LEU A 175 -5.86 8.26 10.34
CA LEU A 175 -4.88 8.28 11.42
C LEU A 175 -4.47 6.85 11.79
N ILE A 176 -5.39 5.88 11.73
CA ILE A 176 -5.04 4.46 11.86
C ILE A 176 -4.06 4.04 10.77
N THR A 177 -4.37 4.31 9.51
CA THR A 177 -3.46 4.04 8.37
C THR A 177 -2.10 4.69 8.63
N PHE A 178 -2.08 5.96 9.04
CA PHE A 178 -0.84 6.66 9.37
C PHE A 178 -0.01 5.87 10.39
N PHE A 179 -0.60 5.42 11.50
CA PHE A 179 0.13 4.65 12.52
C PHE A 179 0.65 3.31 12.00
N ILE A 180 -0.16 2.55 11.26
CA ILE A 180 0.24 1.26 10.69
C ILE A 180 1.43 1.45 9.73
N VAL A 181 1.35 2.43 8.84
CA VAL A 181 2.40 2.72 7.88
C VAL A 181 3.65 3.25 8.60
N PHE A 182 3.49 4.02 9.67
CA PHE A 182 4.60 4.55 10.47
C PHE A 182 5.37 3.44 11.20
N ILE A 183 4.66 2.44 11.73
CA ILE A 183 5.28 1.23 12.28
C ILE A 183 6.10 0.52 11.21
N ASN A 184 5.52 0.27 10.03
CA ASN A 184 6.22 -0.36 8.91
C ASN A 184 7.48 0.43 8.50
N ALA A 185 7.36 1.75 8.34
CA ALA A 185 8.48 2.62 7.98
C ALA A 185 9.59 2.61 9.05
N SER A 186 9.22 2.69 10.33
CA SER A 186 10.17 2.66 11.45
C SER A 186 10.92 1.33 11.54
N LEU A 187 10.23 0.21 11.34
CA LEU A 187 10.85 -1.11 11.28
C LEU A 187 11.78 -1.22 10.07
N ALA A 188 11.37 -0.74 8.91
CA ALA A 188 12.19 -0.75 7.69
C ALA A 188 13.46 0.10 7.85
N GLU A 189 13.37 1.30 8.44
CA GLU A 189 14.52 2.15 8.77
C GLU A 189 15.47 1.46 9.76
N THR A 190 14.92 0.79 10.78
CA THR A 190 15.74 0.01 11.73
C THR A 190 16.52 -1.07 11.00
N LEU A 191 15.88 -1.82 10.11
CA LEU A 191 16.52 -2.87 9.30
C LEU A 191 17.61 -2.31 8.38
N LEU A 192 17.36 -1.16 7.74
CA LEU A 192 18.34 -0.48 6.90
C LEU A 192 19.56 -0.03 7.74
N TYR A 193 19.32 0.55 8.92
CA TYR A 193 20.38 1.02 9.82
C TYR A 193 21.25 -0.14 10.35
N THR A 194 20.63 -1.21 10.86
CA THR A 194 21.37 -2.37 11.40
C THR A 194 22.21 -3.07 10.33
N THR A 195 21.79 -2.98 9.07
CA THR A 195 22.48 -3.61 7.96
C THR A 195 23.60 -2.74 7.39
N ALA A 196 23.48 -1.41 7.44
CA ALA A 196 24.51 -0.49 6.96
C ALA A 196 25.78 -0.44 7.85
N LYS A 197 25.68 -0.87 9.11
CA LYS A 197 26.81 -0.94 10.05
C LYS A 197 27.67 -2.22 9.93
N LYS A 198 27.27 -3.17 9.08
CA LYS A 198 28.02 -4.41 8.80
C LYS A 198 28.69 -4.31 7.45
#